data_AF-A0A1Y0L363-F1
#
_entry.id   AF-A0A1Y0L363-F1
#
_cell.length_a   1.000
_cell.length_b   1.000
_cell.length_c   1.000
_cell.angle_alpha   90.00
_cell.angle_beta   90.00
_cell.angle_gamma   90.00
#
_symmetry.space_group_name_H-M   'P 1'
#
loop_
_entity.id
_entity.type
_entity.pdbx_description
1 polymer ?
#
loop_
_entity_poly.entity_id
_entity_poly.type
_entity_poly.pdbx_seq_one_letter_code
_entity_poly.pdbx_strand_id
1 'polypeptide(L)'
;MKKLLGLLAATGLVASTGATVVACGDKVDELGKVALTKDKLEDTVKDVKIAAFVDKKTKLEFASDKADKSIVTTQQVTEFTKDVLKTDVKIGLKAETAALTAEVKEVITVKYDGKEIGKINVTIAKDTTNVAPAPAPEQEAGTITAPANLTGKVGDADKTITVEVKGEVGKLTVKSDKEAVATAKIDDKTITIKFVAVGESKITIKSEKKDVKSVEFNVTVEAAAATEGGE
;
A
#
# COMPACT_ATOMS: atom_id res chain seq x y z
N MET A 1 -54.82 -32.89 -60.71
CA MET A 1 -54.25 -34.16 -61.24
C MET A 1 -53.41 -33.87 -62.48
N LYS A 2 -52.07 -33.91 -62.38
CA LYS A 2 -51.13 -34.04 -63.50
C LYS A 2 -49.68 -34.20 -62.97
N LYS A 3 -49.09 -35.36 -63.27
CA LYS A 3 -47.65 -35.70 -63.38
C LYS A 3 -46.85 -35.67 -62.05
N LEU A 4 -46.55 -36.76 -61.34
CA LEU A 4 -46.00 -38.09 -61.65
C LEU A 4 -44.58 -38.10 -62.26
N LEU A 5 -43.66 -38.60 -61.43
CA LEU A 5 -42.40 -39.32 -61.70
C LEU A 5 -41.26 -38.60 -62.44
N GLY A 6 -40.24 -38.26 -61.66
CA GLY A 6 -38.84 -38.14 -62.08
C GLY A 6 -37.96 -38.93 -61.10
N LEU A 7 -37.78 -40.20 -61.42
CA LEU A 7 -37.01 -41.19 -60.68
C LEU A 7 -35.55 -41.19 -61.19
N LEU A 8 -34.62 -41.41 -60.27
CA LEU A 8 -33.37 -42.17 -60.44
C LEU A 8 -32.08 -41.49 -60.98
N ALA A 9 -31.02 -41.81 -60.23
CA ALA A 9 -29.61 -41.97 -60.60
C ALA A 9 -28.68 -40.74 -60.57
N ALA A 10 -28.04 -40.53 -59.41
CA ALA A 10 -26.62 -40.15 -59.36
C ALA A 10 -26.01 -40.59 -58.02
N THR A 11 -25.75 -41.90 -57.90
CA THR A 11 -24.79 -42.45 -56.94
C THR A 11 -23.39 -41.96 -57.35
N GLY A 12 -22.99 -40.81 -56.82
CA GLY A 12 -21.62 -40.31 -56.87
C GLY A 12 -20.90 -40.69 -55.59
N LEU A 13 -20.41 -41.94 -55.55
CA LEU A 13 -19.47 -42.42 -54.55
C LEU A 13 -18.14 -41.67 -54.75
N VAL A 14 -17.78 -40.76 -53.85
CA VAL A 14 -16.39 -40.30 -53.72
C VAL A 14 -15.93 -40.63 -52.30
N ALA A 15 -15.24 -41.76 -52.22
CA ALA A 15 -14.33 -42.05 -51.12
C ALA A 15 -13.14 -41.07 -51.23
N SER A 16 -13.14 -40.02 -50.42
CA SER A 16 -11.89 -39.35 -50.05
C SER A 16 -11.45 -39.88 -48.68
N THR A 17 -10.71 -40.98 -48.70
CA THR A 17 -9.73 -41.22 -47.65
C THR A 17 -8.71 -40.10 -47.69
N GLY A 18 -8.55 -39.34 -46.61
CA GLY A 18 -7.44 -38.39 -46.53
C GLY A 18 -7.68 -37.27 -45.55
N ALA A 19 -7.18 -37.48 -44.34
CA ALA A 19 -6.96 -36.48 -43.31
C ALA A 19 -8.23 -35.77 -42.83
N THR A 20 -8.79 -36.31 -41.74
CA THR A 20 -9.00 -35.46 -40.58
C THR A 20 -7.72 -34.65 -40.39
N VAL A 21 -7.68 -33.40 -40.87
CA VAL A 21 -6.85 -32.41 -40.21
C VAL A 21 -7.48 -32.26 -38.83
N VAL A 22 -7.11 -33.19 -37.96
CA VAL A 22 -6.88 -32.90 -36.56
C VAL A 22 -5.93 -31.72 -36.64
N ALA A 23 -6.50 -30.51 -36.63
CA ALA A 23 -5.75 -29.32 -36.31
C ALA A 23 -5.03 -29.72 -35.03
N CYS A 24 -3.72 -29.92 -35.17
CA CYS A 24 -2.84 -30.20 -34.05
C CYS A 24 -3.15 -29.07 -33.09
N GLY A 25 -3.92 -29.37 -32.04
CA GLY A 25 -4.22 -28.40 -31.01
C GLY A 25 -2.86 -28.07 -30.44
N ASP A 26 -2.32 -26.91 -30.81
CA ASP A 26 -1.05 -26.42 -30.32
C ASP A 26 -1.09 -26.63 -28.81
N LYS A 27 -0.26 -27.55 -28.33
CA LYS A 27 -0.15 -27.81 -26.90
C LYS A 27 0.35 -26.51 -26.31
N VAL A 28 -0.51 -25.83 -25.61
CA VAL A 28 -0.12 -24.70 -24.77
C VAL A 28 0.88 -25.23 -23.75
N ASP A 29 2.05 -24.61 -23.69
CA ASP A 29 3.11 -25.03 -22.78
C ASP A 29 2.68 -24.88 -21.31
N GLU A 30 2.97 -25.91 -20.52
CA GLU A 30 2.88 -25.83 -19.07
C GLU A 30 4.12 -25.11 -18.54
N LEU A 31 3.94 -23.92 -17.99
CA LEU A 31 5.02 -23.09 -17.45
C LEU A 31 5.45 -23.53 -16.05
N GLY A 32 4.54 -24.16 -15.30
CA GLY A 32 4.84 -24.68 -13.98
C GLY A 32 3.61 -25.12 -13.20
N LYS A 33 3.87 -25.66 -12.01
CA LYS A 33 2.86 -26.07 -11.03
C LYS A 33 3.15 -25.39 -9.70
N VAL A 34 2.10 -24.91 -9.04
CA VAL A 34 2.16 -24.30 -7.72
C VAL A 34 1.23 -25.05 -6.77
N ALA A 35 1.73 -25.37 -5.58
CA ALA A 35 0.95 -25.96 -4.50
C ALA A 35 0.92 -24.99 -3.32
N LEU A 36 -0.27 -24.47 -3.01
CA LEU A 36 -0.50 -23.61 -1.86
C LEU A 36 -1.12 -24.42 -0.72
N THR A 37 -0.59 -24.25 0.48
CA THR A 37 -1.05 -24.92 1.70
C THR A 37 -1.12 -23.91 2.84
N LYS A 38 -1.72 -24.30 3.97
CA LYS A 38 -1.74 -23.48 5.20
C LYS A 38 -0.35 -22.98 5.66
N ASP A 39 0.72 -23.73 5.34
CA ASP A 39 2.10 -23.40 5.74
C ASP A 39 2.87 -22.70 4.60
N LYS A 40 2.29 -22.66 3.39
CA LYS A 40 2.90 -22.09 2.19
C LYS A 40 1.81 -21.38 1.36
N LEU A 41 1.57 -20.12 1.70
CA LEU A 41 0.53 -19.30 1.06
C LEU A 41 0.97 -18.66 -0.25
N GLU A 42 2.25 -18.78 -0.60
CA GLU A 42 2.83 -18.28 -1.83
C GLU A 42 3.93 -19.20 -2.37
N ASP A 43 4.08 -19.21 -3.69
CA ASP A 43 5.14 -19.92 -4.39
C ASP A 43 5.58 -19.14 -5.63
N THR A 44 6.71 -19.53 -6.21
CA THR A 44 7.27 -18.86 -7.39
C THR A 44 7.55 -19.86 -8.51
N VAL A 45 6.99 -19.59 -9.68
CA VAL A 45 7.38 -20.25 -10.93
C VAL A 45 8.54 -19.48 -11.52
N LYS A 46 9.69 -20.13 -11.63
CA LYS A 46 10.94 -19.49 -12.07
C LYS A 46 11.09 -19.50 -13.58
N ASP A 47 11.84 -18.53 -14.09
CA ASP A 47 12.32 -18.50 -15.48
C ASP A 47 11.20 -18.62 -16.54
N VAL A 48 10.05 -17.97 -16.32
CA VAL A 48 9.00 -17.82 -17.34
C VAL A 48 9.54 -16.94 -18.47
N LYS A 49 9.63 -17.51 -19.68
CA LYS A 49 10.29 -16.90 -20.84
C LYS A 49 9.30 -16.36 -21.86
N ILE A 50 9.69 -15.29 -22.53
CA ILE A 50 9.07 -14.81 -23.77
C ILE A 50 9.98 -15.10 -24.96
N ALA A 51 9.39 -15.34 -26.13
CA ALA A 51 10.16 -15.64 -27.34
C ALA A 51 10.93 -14.43 -27.87
N ALA A 52 10.33 -13.24 -27.78
CA ALA A 52 10.93 -11.98 -28.23
C ALA A 52 10.33 -10.80 -27.46
N PHE A 53 11.15 -9.78 -27.20
CA PHE A 53 10.70 -8.53 -26.59
C PHE A 53 9.91 -7.68 -27.60
N VAL A 54 8.78 -7.15 -27.16
CA VAL A 54 7.97 -6.18 -27.90
C VAL A 54 8.16 -4.79 -27.28
N ASP A 55 8.45 -3.79 -28.10
CA ASP A 55 8.73 -2.43 -27.63
C ASP A 55 7.56 -1.89 -26.78
N LYS A 56 7.88 -1.32 -25.61
CA LYS A 56 6.93 -0.81 -24.59
C LYS A 56 6.07 -1.87 -23.90
N LYS A 57 6.28 -3.17 -24.17
CA LYS A 57 5.60 -4.27 -23.47
C LYS A 57 6.57 -4.90 -22.49
N THR A 58 6.50 -4.51 -21.23
CA THR A 58 7.39 -5.03 -20.18
C THR A 58 6.71 -6.02 -19.23
N LYS A 59 5.38 -6.13 -19.32
CA LYS A 59 4.54 -6.85 -18.36
C LYS A 59 3.83 -8.06 -18.96
N LEU A 60 3.67 -9.10 -18.13
CA LEU A 60 2.77 -10.22 -18.34
C LEU A 60 1.34 -9.83 -17.99
N GLU A 61 0.40 -10.48 -18.67
CA GLU A 61 -1.02 -10.44 -18.38
C GLU A 61 -1.44 -11.81 -17.86
N PHE A 62 -2.24 -11.85 -16.78
CA PHE A 62 -2.66 -13.09 -16.14
C PHE A 62 -4.18 -13.22 -16.20
N ALA A 63 -4.68 -14.40 -16.60
CA ALA A 63 -6.10 -14.71 -16.63
C ALA A 63 -6.38 -16.04 -15.93
N SER A 64 -7.23 -16.02 -14.92
CA SER A 64 -7.68 -17.22 -14.22
C SER A 64 -8.84 -17.90 -14.94
N ASP A 65 -8.86 -19.23 -14.98
CA ASP A 65 -10.03 -20.01 -15.42
C ASP A 65 -11.23 -19.86 -14.48
N LYS A 66 -11.04 -19.34 -13.27
CA LYS A 66 -12.10 -18.99 -12.31
C LYS A 66 -12.57 -17.54 -12.41
N ALA A 67 -11.94 -16.72 -13.25
CA ALA A 67 -12.23 -15.30 -13.42
C ALA A 67 -12.33 -14.57 -12.06
N ASP A 68 -13.44 -13.87 -11.79
CA ASP A 68 -13.65 -13.09 -10.56
C ASP A 68 -13.73 -13.95 -9.29
N LYS A 69 -13.95 -15.26 -9.43
CA LYS A 69 -13.98 -16.22 -8.31
C LYS A 69 -12.60 -16.77 -7.94
N SER A 70 -11.56 -16.37 -8.68
CA SER A 70 -10.18 -16.71 -8.33
C SER A 70 -9.87 -16.26 -6.91
N ILE A 71 -9.24 -17.14 -6.13
CA ILE A 71 -8.69 -16.83 -4.81
C ILE A 71 -7.17 -16.64 -4.85
N VAL A 72 -6.61 -16.55 -6.06
CA VAL A 72 -5.17 -16.48 -6.30
C VAL A 72 -4.76 -15.05 -6.68
N THR A 73 -3.57 -14.65 -6.25
CA THR A 73 -2.86 -13.46 -6.71
C THR A 73 -1.72 -13.87 -7.64
N THR A 74 -1.43 -13.03 -8.63
CA THR A 74 -0.36 -13.25 -9.60
C THR A 74 0.48 -11.99 -9.67
N GLN A 75 1.81 -12.16 -9.68
CA GLN A 75 2.73 -11.04 -9.77
C GLN A 75 3.96 -11.44 -10.59
N GLN A 76 4.27 -10.63 -11.59
CA GLN A 76 5.57 -10.69 -12.26
C GLN A 76 6.64 -10.07 -11.35
N VAL A 77 7.73 -10.80 -11.10
CA VAL A 77 8.80 -10.37 -10.19
C VAL A 77 9.75 -9.37 -10.85
N THR A 78 10.04 -9.54 -12.14
CA THR A 78 10.95 -8.65 -12.88
C THR A 78 10.36 -8.31 -14.24
N GLU A 79 10.32 -7.02 -14.57
CA GLU A 79 9.85 -6.57 -15.88
C GLU A 79 10.81 -6.98 -17.00
N PHE A 80 10.26 -7.29 -18.17
CA PHE A 80 11.08 -7.64 -19.34
C PHE A 80 11.80 -6.41 -19.90
N THR A 81 13.00 -6.65 -20.43
CA THR A 81 13.76 -5.68 -21.22
C THR A 81 14.27 -6.35 -22.49
N LYS A 82 14.93 -5.60 -23.38
CA LYS A 82 15.56 -6.18 -24.58
C LYS A 82 16.62 -7.24 -24.25
N ASP A 83 17.27 -7.11 -23.09
CA ASP A 83 18.33 -8.02 -22.62
C ASP A 83 17.80 -9.10 -21.65
N VAL A 84 16.60 -8.91 -21.09
CA VAL A 84 16.00 -9.79 -20.09
C VAL A 84 14.65 -10.29 -20.61
N LEU A 85 14.65 -11.50 -21.18
CA LEU A 85 13.47 -12.17 -21.74
C LEU A 85 12.87 -13.23 -20.82
N LYS A 86 13.23 -13.20 -19.54
CA LYS A 86 12.73 -14.14 -18.52
C LYS A 86 12.39 -13.42 -17.23
N THR A 87 11.38 -13.91 -16.54
CA THR A 87 10.95 -13.41 -15.23
C THR A 87 10.49 -14.58 -14.37
N ASP A 88 10.54 -14.38 -13.06
CA ASP A 88 9.81 -15.21 -12.14
C ASP A 88 8.36 -14.71 -12.02
N VAL A 89 7.43 -15.63 -11.76
CA VAL A 89 6.02 -15.34 -11.49
C VAL A 89 5.67 -15.84 -10.11
N LYS A 90 5.33 -14.92 -9.22
CA LYS A 90 4.86 -15.21 -7.88
C LYS A 90 3.36 -15.46 -7.92
N ILE A 91 2.95 -16.58 -7.33
CA ILE A 91 1.56 -17.01 -7.18
C ILE A 91 1.28 -17.05 -5.68
N GLY A 92 0.24 -16.36 -5.23
CA GLY A 92 -0.14 -16.33 -3.82
C GLY A 92 -1.64 -16.50 -3.62
N LEU A 93 -2.07 -16.66 -2.37
CA LEU A 93 -3.48 -16.63 -2.01
C LEU A 93 -3.93 -15.19 -1.74
N LYS A 94 -5.12 -14.79 -2.18
CA LYS A 94 -5.73 -13.49 -1.81
C LYS A 94 -5.89 -13.42 -0.29
N ALA A 95 -5.72 -12.21 0.25
CA ALA A 95 -6.02 -11.96 1.66
C ALA A 95 -7.51 -12.25 1.95
N GLU A 96 -7.81 -12.57 3.20
CA GLU A 96 -9.15 -12.90 3.68
C GLU A 96 -9.78 -14.14 3.03
N THR A 97 -8.94 -15.08 2.57
CA THR A 97 -9.45 -16.35 2.07
C THR A 97 -9.91 -17.22 3.24
N ALA A 98 -11.22 -17.47 3.29
CA ALA A 98 -11.85 -18.38 4.24
C ALA A 98 -11.33 -19.82 4.10
N ALA A 99 -11.51 -20.64 5.14
CA ALA A 99 -11.00 -22.01 5.15
C ALA A 99 -11.65 -22.82 4.04
N LEU A 100 -10.83 -23.36 3.15
CA LEU A 100 -11.30 -24.17 2.05
C LEU A 100 -11.85 -25.50 2.56
N THR A 101 -13.10 -25.80 2.26
CA THR A 101 -13.75 -27.06 2.63
C THR A 101 -13.30 -28.23 1.75
N ALA A 102 -12.65 -27.95 0.62
CA ALA A 102 -12.12 -28.93 -0.32
C ALA A 102 -10.89 -28.37 -1.05
N GLU A 103 -10.14 -29.25 -1.72
CA GLU A 103 -9.05 -28.85 -2.62
C GLU A 103 -9.60 -28.04 -3.80
N VAL A 104 -8.93 -26.93 -4.13
CA VAL A 104 -9.26 -26.07 -5.27
C VAL A 104 -8.15 -26.18 -6.31
N LYS A 105 -8.55 -26.41 -7.58
CA LYS A 105 -7.65 -26.37 -8.74
C LYS A 105 -8.00 -25.20 -9.63
N GLU A 106 -6.98 -24.42 -9.94
CA GLU A 106 -7.09 -23.20 -10.75
C GLU A 106 -5.97 -23.18 -11.78
N VAL A 107 -6.27 -22.69 -12.99
CA VAL A 107 -5.32 -22.58 -14.09
C VAL A 107 -5.17 -21.11 -14.44
N ILE A 108 -3.94 -20.61 -14.29
CA ILE A 108 -3.57 -19.25 -14.69
C ILE A 108 -2.99 -19.29 -16.09
N THR A 109 -3.69 -18.68 -17.03
CA THR A 109 -3.20 -18.42 -18.39
C THR A 109 -2.30 -17.19 -18.34
N VAL A 110 -1.07 -17.34 -18.80
CA VAL A 110 -0.08 -16.28 -18.87
C VAL A 110 0.01 -15.78 -20.31
N LYS A 111 -0.11 -14.47 -20.49
CA LYS A 111 -0.03 -13.83 -21.80
C LYS A 111 1.05 -12.76 -21.81
N TYR A 112 1.63 -12.55 -22.98
CA TYR A 112 2.51 -11.44 -23.27
C TYR A 112 2.11 -10.83 -24.61
N ASP A 113 1.90 -9.52 -24.63
CA ASP A 113 1.39 -8.79 -25.80
C ASP A 113 0.10 -9.41 -26.39
N GLY A 114 -0.85 -9.74 -25.51
CA GLY A 114 -2.12 -10.38 -25.87
C GLY A 114 -2.01 -11.84 -26.34
N LYS A 115 -0.81 -12.40 -26.51
CA LYS A 115 -0.60 -13.80 -26.92
C LYS A 115 -0.39 -14.70 -25.72
N GLU A 116 -1.02 -15.86 -25.73
CA GLU A 116 -0.81 -16.91 -24.74
C GLU A 116 0.59 -17.49 -24.87
N ILE A 117 1.36 -17.44 -23.79
CA ILE A 117 2.71 -18.01 -23.73
C ILE A 117 2.78 -19.30 -22.91
N GLY A 118 1.72 -19.59 -22.14
CA GLY A 118 1.59 -20.84 -21.41
C GLY A 118 0.65 -20.76 -20.21
N LYS A 119 0.58 -21.86 -19.45
CA LYS A 119 -0.31 -22.01 -18.29
C LYS A 119 0.44 -22.43 -17.04
N ILE A 120 0.01 -21.90 -15.90
CA ILE A 120 0.45 -22.33 -14.57
C ILE A 120 -0.72 -23.06 -13.89
N ASN A 121 -0.48 -24.29 -13.46
CA ASN A 121 -1.46 -25.08 -12.72
C ASN A 121 -1.30 -24.83 -11.22
N VAL A 122 -2.34 -24.32 -10.57
CA VAL A 122 -2.34 -24.01 -9.14
C VAL A 122 -3.27 -24.99 -8.42
N THR A 123 -2.73 -25.66 -7.40
CA THR A 123 -3.51 -26.50 -6.47
C THR A 123 -3.46 -25.88 -5.10
N ILE A 124 -4.61 -25.71 -4.47
CA ILE A 124 -4.77 -25.11 -3.15
C ILE A 124 -5.39 -26.16 -2.24
N ALA A 125 -4.65 -26.59 -1.24
CA ALA A 125 -5.09 -27.65 -0.34
C ALA A 125 -6.32 -27.21 0.47
N LYS A 126 -7.17 -28.18 0.84
CA LYS A 126 -8.21 -27.97 1.85
C LYS A 126 -7.61 -27.41 3.15
N ASP A 127 -8.45 -26.76 3.96
CA ASP A 127 -8.08 -26.13 5.23
C ASP A 127 -7.04 -24.99 5.10
N THR A 128 -6.68 -24.59 3.88
CA THR A 128 -5.85 -23.41 3.64
C THR A 128 -6.68 -22.15 3.87
N THR A 129 -6.17 -21.25 4.71
CA THR A 129 -6.70 -19.91 4.94
C THR A 129 -5.59 -18.89 4.69
N ASN A 130 -5.96 -17.70 4.24
CA ASN A 130 -5.07 -16.55 4.30
C ASN A 130 -5.82 -15.45 5.03
N VAL A 131 -5.52 -15.28 6.31
CA VAL A 131 -6.11 -14.20 7.11
C VAL A 131 -5.51 -12.87 6.67
N ALA A 132 -6.31 -11.81 6.66
CA ALA A 132 -5.74 -10.48 6.49
C ALA A 132 -4.62 -10.26 7.52
N PRO A 133 -3.53 -9.57 7.14
CA PRO A 133 -2.58 -9.08 8.14
C PRO A 133 -3.37 -8.35 9.22
N ALA A 134 -3.15 -8.68 10.49
CA ALA A 134 -3.77 -7.94 11.58
C ALA A 134 -3.51 -6.44 11.34
N PRO A 135 -4.53 -5.58 11.45
CA PRO A 135 -4.30 -4.14 11.36
C PRO A 135 -3.20 -3.78 12.35
N ALA A 136 -2.18 -3.06 11.89
CA ALA A 136 -1.14 -2.55 12.77
C ALA A 136 -1.84 -1.81 13.93
N PRO A 137 -1.39 -2.01 15.20
CA PRO A 137 -2.02 -1.32 16.32
C PRO A 137 -1.98 0.19 16.02
N GLU A 138 -3.15 0.84 16.07
CA GLU A 138 -3.22 2.29 16.03
C GLU A 138 -2.38 2.80 17.20
N GLN A 139 -1.22 3.38 16.88
CA GLN A 139 -0.38 4.02 17.88
C GLN A 139 -1.20 5.20 18.42
N GLU A 140 -1.60 5.15 19.70
CA GLU A 140 -2.28 6.28 20.32
C GLU A 140 -1.47 7.56 20.05
N ALA A 141 -2.15 8.56 19.49
CA ALA A 141 -1.51 9.83 19.21
C ALA A 141 -0.91 10.39 20.50
N GLY A 142 0.33 10.89 20.41
CA GLY A 142 0.94 11.54 21.56
C GLY A 142 0.13 12.75 22.04
N THR A 143 0.29 13.13 23.29
CA THR A 143 -0.36 14.32 23.86
C THR A 143 0.67 15.30 24.38
N ILE A 144 0.38 16.59 24.25
CA ILE A 144 1.13 17.68 24.85
C ILE A 144 0.27 18.25 26.00
N THR A 145 0.84 18.45 27.17
CA THR A 145 0.18 19.16 28.27
C THR A 145 0.51 20.65 28.18
N ALA A 146 -0.51 21.50 28.26
CA ALA A 146 -0.32 22.95 28.31
C ALA A 146 0.47 23.34 29.58
N PRO A 147 1.56 24.11 29.47
CA PRO A 147 2.21 24.67 30.65
C PRO A 147 1.29 25.63 31.42
N ALA A 148 1.65 25.90 32.68
CA ALA A 148 0.98 26.92 33.46
C ALA A 148 1.20 28.33 32.86
N ASN A 149 0.21 29.22 33.04
CA ASN A 149 0.35 30.63 32.70
C ASN A 149 1.52 31.25 33.47
N LEU A 150 2.17 32.23 32.85
CA LEU A 150 3.39 32.83 33.34
C LEU A 150 3.22 34.33 33.54
N THR A 151 3.72 34.84 34.66
CA THR A 151 3.89 36.28 34.90
C THR A 151 5.37 36.59 35.11
N GLY A 152 5.83 37.69 34.53
CA GLY A 152 7.17 38.25 34.74
C GLY A 152 7.18 39.76 34.55
N LYS A 153 8.32 40.41 34.80
CA LYS A 153 8.48 41.85 34.64
C LYS A 153 9.40 42.19 33.47
N VAL A 154 9.22 43.37 32.91
CA VAL A 154 10.15 43.90 31.90
C VAL A 154 11.56 43.95 32.49
N GLY A 155 12.52 43.33 31.80
CA GLY A 155 13.91 43.27 32.25
C GLY A 155 14.25 42.10 33.18
N ASP A 156 13.27 41.27 33.56
CA ASP A 156 13.56 39.99 34.21
C ASP A 156 14.42 39.10 33.29
N ALA A 157 15.21 38.22 33.91
CA ALA A 157 15.94 37.19 33.19
C ALA A 157 14.97 36.28 32.42
N ASP A 158 15.44 35.73 31.30
CA ASP A 158 14.68 34.76 30.51
C ASP A 158 14.23 33.58 31.38
N LYS A 159 12.98 33.15 31.19
CA LYS A 159 12.37 32.07 31.97
C LYS A 159 12.18 30.82 31.14
N THR A 160 12.59 29.68 31.68
CA THR A 160 12.49 28.39 31.01
C THR A 160 11.32 27.56 31.56
N ILE A 161 10.59 26.91 30.67
CA ILE A 161 9.45 26.03 30.96
C ILE A 161 9.65 24.72 30.20
N THR A 162 9.51 23.58 30.87
CA THR A 162 9.54 22.27 30.22
C THR A 162 8.13 21.83 29.84
N VAL A 163 7.94 21.39 28.59
CA VAL A 163 6.67 20.88 28.07
C VAL A 163 6.56 19.39 28.37
N GLU A 164 5.46 19.00 29.03
CA GLU A 164 5.16 17.59 29.26
C GLU A 164 4.55 16.96 28.01
N VAL A 165 5.08 15.81 27.62
CA VAL A 165 4.63 15.05 26.45
C VAL A 165 4.45 13.58 26.83
N LYS A 166 3.37 12.97 26.35
CA LYS A 166 3.12 11.52 26.50
C LYS A 166 3.02 10.90 25.11
N GLY A 167 3.66 9.75 24.92
CA GLY A 167 3.74 9.11 23.60
C GLY A 167 4.61 9.89 22.61
N GLU A 168 4.47 9.58 21.33
CA GLU A 168 5.29 10.18 20.28
C GLU A 168 4.59 11.40 19.69
N VAL A 169 5.16 12.59 19.89
CA VAL A 169 4.60 13.86 19.44
C VAL A 169 5.40 14.53 18.32
N GLY A 170 6.45 13.90 17.78
CA GLY A 170 7.31 14.52 16.78
C GLY A 170 7.99 15.81 17.29
N LYS A 171 8.53 16.62 16.37
CA LYS A 171 9.17 17.90 16.72
C LYS A 171 8.13 18.93 17.12
N LEU A 172 8.48 19.75 18.11
CA LEU A 172 7.64 20.85 18.60
C LEU A 172 8.08 22.19 18.01
N THR A 173 7.11 23.07 17.80
CA THR A 173 7.31 24.46 17.41
C THR A 173 6.54 25.35 18.38
N VAL A 174 7.07 26.53 18.66
CA VAL A 174 6.44 27.51 19.55
C VAL A 174 6.31 28.84 18.82
N LYS A 175 5.20 29.54 19.06
CA LYS A 175 4.95 30.87 18.50
C LYS A 175 4.30 31.78 19.54
N SER A 176 4.75 33.02 19.60
CA SER A 176 4.08 34.10 20.30
C SER A 176 3.11 34.83 19.38
N ASP A 177 1.93 35.18 19.88
CA ASP A 177 0.98 36.02 19.15
C ASP A 177 1.39 37.51 19.13
N LYS A 178 2.21 37.95 20.10
CA LYS A 178 2.68 39.33 20.28
C LYS A 178 4.14 39.32 20.73
N GLU A 179 5.04 39.13 19.77
CA GLU A 179 6.49 39.13 20.00
C GLU A 179 7.03 40.45 20.58
N ALA A 180 6.30 41.56 20.38
CA ALA A 180 6.61 42.85 21.01
C ALA A 180 6.40 42.86 22.54
N VAL A 181 5.59 41.94 23.07
CA VAL A 181 5.29 41.79 24.51
C VAL A 181 6.15 40.67 25.12
N ALA A 182 6.13 39.50 24.50
CA ALA A 182 6.94 38.36 24.92
C ALA A 182 7.36 37.51 23.73
N THR A 183 8.62 37.05 23.71
CA THR A 183 9.12 36.10 22.70
C THR A 183 9.31 34.72 23.29
N ALA A 184 9.02 33.68 22.52
CA ALA A 184 9.20 32.29 22.91
C ALA A 184 10.12 31.57 21.93
N LYS A 185 11.06 30.78 22.45
CA LYS A 185 11.91 29.88 21.67
C LYS A 185 11.85 28.49 22.29
N ILE A 186 11.73 27.45 21.47
CA ILE A 186 11.74 26.06 21.95
C ILE A 186 13.01 25.36 21.49
N ASP A 187 13.62 24.61 22.39
CA ASP A 187 14.68 23.65 22.11
C ASP A 187 14.27 22.29 22.68
N ASP A 188 14.05 21.33 21.78
CA ASP A 188 13.38 20.05 22.06
C ASP A 188 12.03 20.22 22.78
N LYS A 189 12.04 20.19 24.12
CA LYS A 189 10.85 20.34 24.99
C LYS A 189 10.93 21.53 25.94
N THR A 190 12.01 22.30 25.89
CA THR A 190 12.22 23.44 26.80
C THR A 190 11.92 24.73 26.07
N ILE A 191 10.93 25.46 26.54
CA ILE A 191 10.56 26.79 26.05
C ILE A 191 11.27 27.85 26.88
N THR A 192 12.01 28.73 26.24
CA THR A 192 12.60 29.93 26.83
C THR A 192 11.72 31.14 26.46
N ILE A 193 11.23 31.85 27.47
CA ILE A 193 10.40 33.04 27.35
C ILE A 193 11.22 34.27 27.76
N LYS A 194 11.18 35.30 26.92
CA LYS A 194 11.74 36.63 27.23
C LYS A 194 10.64 37.66 27.36
N PHE A 195 10.70 38.46 28.42
CA PHE A 195 9.75 39.52 28.73
C PHE A 195 10.21 40.84 28.11
N VAL A 196 9.50 41.34 27.10
CA VAL A 196 9.94 42.48 26.27
C VAL A 196 9.27 43.77 26.67
N ALA A 197 7.94 43.79 26.76
CA ALA A 197 7.16 44.98 27.08
C ALA A 197 5.90 44.61 27.88
N VAL A 198 5.38 45.58 28.64
CA VAL A 198 4.17 45.41 29.46
C VAL A 198 2.98 45.02 28.59
N GLY A 199 2.23 44.00 29.01
CA GLY A 199 1.04 43.51 28.33
C GLY A 199 0.88 42.01 28.42
N GLU A 200 -0.07 41.47 27.65
CA GLU A 200 -0.35 40.04 27.60
C GLU A 200 -0.10 39.48 26.21
N SER A 201 0.57 38.32 26.17
CA SER A 201 0.81 37.52 24.97
C SER A 201 0.42 36.06 25.20
N LYS A 202 -0.12 35.44 24.17
CA LYS A 202 -0.43 34.02 24.12
C LYS A 202 0.66 33.27 23.36
N ILE A 203 1.16 32.20 23.98
CA ILE A 203 2.14 31.30 23.38
C ILE A 203 1.44 30.00 22.94
N THR A 204 1.57 29.66 21.66
CA THR A 204 1.04 28.41 21.08
C THR A 204 2.16 27.41 20.83
N ILE A 205 1.98 26.18 21.29
CA ILE A 205 2.87 25.03 21.06
C ILE A 205 2.20 24.09 20.07
N LYS A 206 2.88 23.77 18.97
CA LYS A 206 2.39 22.85 17.93
C LYS A 206 3.35 21.68 17.73
N SER A 207 2.76 20.51 17.54
CA SER A 207 3.46 19.31 17.07
C SER A 207 3.44 19.25 15.53
N GLU A 208 4.48 18.67 14.95
CA GLU A 208 4.49 18.30 13.52
C GLU A 208 3.56 17.12 13.19
N LYS A 209 3.19 16.28 14.17
CA LYS A 209 2.21 15.21 13.99
C LYS A 209 0.80 15.79 13.97
N LYS A 210 0.06 15.50 12.89
CA LYS A 210 -1.30 16.00 12.67
C LYS A 210 -2.31 15.53 13.73
N ASP A 211 -2.07 14.37 14.32
CA ASP A 211 -2.98 13.75 15.28
C ASP A 211 -2.76 14.25 16.72
N VAL A 212 -1.74 15.09 16.94
CA VAL A 212 -1.41 15.70 18.24
C VAL A 212 -1.98 17.11 18.30
N LYS A 213 -2.86 17.36 19.28
CA LYS A 213 -3.49 18.68 19.46
C LYS A 213 -2.47 19.72 19.92
N SER A 214 -2.58 20.93 19.37
CA SER A 214 -1.82 22.09 19.83
C SER A 214 -2.33 22.57 21.18
N VAL A 215 -1.45 23.15 21.99
CA VAL A 215 -1.77 23.71 23.31
C VAL A 215 -1.32 25.16 23.41
N GLU A 216 -1.95 25.93 24.29
CA GLU A 216 -1.69 27.36 24.46
C GLU A 216 -1.57 27.70 25.94
N PHE A 217 -0.75 28.70 26.27
CA PHE A 217 -0.69 29.30 27.60
C PHE A 217 -0.41 30.80 27.49
N ASN A 218 -0.81 31.55 28.52
CA ASN A 218 -0.67 33.01 28.54
C ASN A 218 0.59 33.44 29.28
N VAL A 219 1.19 34.53 28.79
CA VAL A 219 2.32 35.24 29.40
C VAL A 219 1.89 36.67 29.65
N THR A 220 1.90 37.08 30.92
CA THR A 220 1.62 38.45 31.36
C THR A 220 2.94 39.11 31.75
N VAL A 221 3.19 40.29 31.20
CA VAL A 221 4.39 41.09 31.48
C VAL A 221 3.98 42.36 32.20
N GLU A 222 4.54 42.55 33.39
CA GLU A 222 4.30 43.71 34.24
C GLU A 222 5.48 44.70 34.19
N ALA A 223 5.26 45.92 34.66
CA ALA A 223 6.33 46.91 34.77
C ALA A 223 7.40 46.46 35.78
N ALA A 224 8.67 46.75 35.48
CA ALA A 224 9.73 46.65 36.48
C ALA A 224 9.37 47.52 37.68
N ALA A 225 9.62 47.03 38.90
CA ALA A 225 9.50 47.88 40.07
C ALA A 225 10.53 49.01 39.94
N ALA A 226 10.10 50.26 40.05
CA ALA A 226 11.02 51.37 40.17
C ALA A 226 11.83 51.17 41.45
N THR A 227 13.11 50.84 41.33
CA THR A 227 14.05 51.03 42.43
C THR A 227 14.16 52.54 42.64
N GLU A 228 13.44 53.05 43.63
CA GLU A 228 13.73 54.36 44.23
C GLU A 228 15.17 54.28 44.78
N GLY A 229 16.12 54.82 44.01
CA GLY A 229 17.47 55.07 44.50
C GLY A 229 17.41 56.21 45.50
N GLY A 230 17.40 55.87 46.79
CA GLY A 230 17.72 56.81 47.86
C GLY A 230 19.22 57.12 47.82
N GLU A 231 19.51 58.42 47.78
CA GLU A 231 20.82 59.06 47.90
C GLU A 231 21.62 58.63 49.13
#